data_AF-A0A1T4LEW3-F1
#
_entry.id   AF-A0A1T4LEW3-F1
#
_cell.length_a   1.000
_cell.length_b   1.000
_cell.length_c   1.000
_cell.angle_alpha   90.00
_cell.angle_beta   90.00
_cell.angle_gamma   90.00
#
_symmetry.space_group_name_H-M   'P 1'
#
loop_
_entity.id
_entity.type
_entity.pdbx_description
1 polymer ?
#
loop_
_entity_poly.entity_id
_entity_poly.type
_entity_poly.pdbx_seq_one_letter_code
_entity_poly.pdbx_strand_id
1 'polypeptide(L)'
;MNNFEENLAKLEQLTNDIKKSDITLEEALKDFEEGIRLARGMEKEIDKIEGKIQQLMNNPAPQDAEPAELDLFTGLGSDGTAGAPEAGTRQ
;
A
#
# COMPACT_ATOMS: atom_id res chain seq x y z
N MET A 1 8.77 1.86 -2.91
CA MET A 1 9.29 2.78 -1.88
C MET A 1 10.78 3.01 -2.04
N ASN A 2 11.58 1.97 -2.31
CA ASN A 2 13.04 2.09 -2.54
C ASN A 2 13.42 3.19 -3.54
N ASN A 3 12.70 3.34 -4.66
CA ASN A 3 12.98 4.41 -5.63
C ASN A 3 12.85 5.83 -5.07
N PHE A 4 11.91 6.09 -4.16
CA PHE A 4 11.73 7.42 -3.59
C PHE A 4 12.89 7.78 -2.66
N GLU A 5 13.24 6.87 -1.75
CA GLU A 5 14.36 7.05 -0.82
C GLU A 5 15.69 7.18 -1.56
N GLU A 6 15.92 6.37 -2.59
CA GLU A 6 17.10 6.47 -3.46
C GLU A 6 17.16 7.81 -4.19
N ASN A 7 16.04 8.27 -4.76
CA ASN A 7 15.97 9.57 -5.43
C ASN A 7 16.17 10.74 -4.46
N LEU A 8 15.66 10.63 -3.23
CA LEU A 8 15.85 11.62 -2.18
C LEU A 8 17.31 11.71 -1.74
N ALA A 9 17.94 10.56 -1.48
CA ALA A 9 19.36 10.50 -1.13
C ALA A 9 20.24 11.10 -2.24
N LYS A 10 19.89 10.84 -3.51
CA LYS A 10 20.58 11.43 -4.66
C LYS A 10 20.39 12.95 -4.73
N LEU A 11 19.19 13.46 -4.45
CA LEU A 11 18.92 14.90 -4.41
C LEU A 11 19.73 15.60 -3.30
N GLU A 12 19.85 14.96 -2.13
CA GLU A 12 20.68 15.45 -1.03
C GLU A 12 22.17 15.49 -1.42
N GLN A 13 22.65 14.46 -2.11
CA GLN A 13 24.02 14.41 -2.63
C GLN A 13 24.28 15.58 -3.59
N LEU A 14 23.41 15.78 -4.59
CA LEU A 14 23.55 16.89 -5.54
C LEU A 14 23.54 18.26 -4.84
N THR A 15 22.69 18.41 -3.82
CA THR A 15 22.64 19.63 -3.01
C THR A 15 23.95 19.87 -2.23
N ASN A 16 24.57 18.81 -1.73
CA ASN A 16 25.86 18.89 -1.06
C ASN A 16 26.99 19.20 -2.03
N ASP A 17 26.96 18.62 -3.23
CA ASP A 17 27.93 18.88 -4.28
C ASP A 17 27.90 20.34 -4.73
N ILE A 18 26.71 20.92 -4.95
CA ILE A 18 26.52 22.35 -5.28
C ILE A 18 27.10 23.30 -4.21
N LYS A 19 27.14 22.88 -2.95
CA LYS A 19 27.66 23.70 -1.84
C LYS A 19 29.18 23.65 -1.70
N LYS A 20 29.86 22.77 -2.44
CA LYS A 20 31.32 22.67 -2.41
C LYS A 20 31.96 23.93 -2.94
N SER A 21 33.08 24.32 -2.35
CA SER A 21 33.78 25.57 -2.68
C SER A 21 34.57 25.49 -3.99
N ASP A 22 34.82 24.28 -4.49
CA ASP A 22 35.60 23.94 -5.67
C ASP A 22 34.74 23.51 -6.88
N ILE A 23 33.42 23.56 -6.76
CA ILE A 23 32.52 23.23 -7.88
C ILE A 23 32.60 24.29 -8.98
N THR A 24 32.68 23.84 -10.23
CA THR A 24 32.62 24.76 -11.37
C THR A 24 31.18 25.18 -11.66
N LEU A 25 30.99 26.31 -12.35
CA LEU A 25 29.66 26.78 -12.73
C LEU A 25 28.92 25.77 -13.62
N GLU A 26 29.63 25.08 -14.52
CA GLU A 26 29.05 24.10 -15.43
C GLU A 26 28.57 22.84 -14.68
N GLU A 27 29.36 22.36 -13.72
CA GLU A 27 28.97 21.25 -12.84
C GLU A 27 27.78 21.65 -11.96
N ALA A 28 27.80 22.84 -11.36
CA ALA A 28 26.70 23.33 -10.53
C ALA A 28 25.38 23.43 -11.34
N LEU A 29 25.43 23.88 -12.59
CA LEU A 29 24.27 23.92 -13.48
C LEU A 29 23.77 22.51 -13.81
N LYS A 30 24.66 21.57 -14.10
CA LYS A 30 24.30 20.18 -14.39
C LYS A 30 23.63 19.52 -13.17
N ASP A 31 24.19 19.69 -11.99
CA ASP A 31 23.65 19.15 -10.74
C ASP A 31 22.30 19.78 -10.41
N PHE A 32 22.14 21.08 -10.66
CA PHE A 32 20.87 21.78 -10.49
C PHE A 32 19.79 21.23 -11.44
N GLU A 33 20.10 21.07 -12.72
CA GLU A 33 19.17 20.49 -13.70
C GLU A 33 18.75 19.06 -13.32
N GLU A 34 19.69 18.26 -12.84
CA GLU A 34 19.43 16.91 -12.36
C GLU A 34 18.58 16.91 -11.09
N GLY A 35 18.85 17.81 -10.14
CA GLY A 35 18.05 18.00 -8.94
C GLY A 35 16.60 18.36 -9.25
N ILE A 36 16.36 19.29 -10.18
CA ILE A 36 15.01 19.68 -10.62
C ILE A 36 14.27 18.49 -11.24
N ARG A 37 14.96 17.67 -12.04
CA ARG A 37 14.36 16.49 -12.68
C ARG A 37 13.95 15.44 -11.65
N LEU A 38 14.83 15.18 -10.68
CA LEU A 38 14.56 14.24 -9.58
C LEU A 38 13.37 14.71 -8.73
N ALA A 39 13.37 15.98 -8.32
CA ALA A 39 12.30 16.56 -7.51
C ALA A 39 10.93 16.43 -8.20
N ARG A 40 10.84 16.79 -9.48
CA ARG A 40 9.61 16.64 -10.28
C ARG A 40 9.17 15.18 -10.45
N GLY A 41 10.12 14.25 -10.51
CA GLY A 41 9.82 12.81 -10.58
C GLY A 41 9.17 12.31 -9.28
N MET A 42 9.76 12.70 -8.15
CA MET A 42 9.27 12.34 -6.81
C MET A 42 7.89 12.95 -6.52
N GLU A 43 7.66 14.20 -6.89
CA GLU A 43 6.35 14.87 -6.78
C GLU A 43 5.25 14.05 -7.47
N LYS A 44 5.48 13.61 -8.72
CA LYS A 44 4.54 12.77 -9.47
C LYS A 44 4.31 11.40 -8.82
N GLU A 45 5.32 10.82 -8.18
CA GLU A 45 5.18 9.55 -7.47
C GLU A 45 4.28 9.72 -6.24
N ILE A 46 4.46 10.80 -5.49
CA ILE A 46 3.61 11.17 -4.35
C ILE A 46 2.16 11.39 -4.83
N ASP A 47 1.94 12.17 -5.88
CA ASP A 47 0.59 12.42 -6.44
C ASP A 47 -0.13 11.13 -6.81
N LYS A 48 0.60 10.17 -7.39
CA LYS A 48 0.05 8.86 -7.75
C LYS A 48 -0.34 8.05 -6.52
N ILE A 49 0.45 8.13 -5.45
CA ILE A 49 0.14 7.46 -4.18
C ILE A 49 -1.08 8.11 -3.54
N GLU A 50 -1.13 9.44 -3.49
CA GLU A 50 -2.28 10.18 -2.97
C GLU A 50 -3.56 9.84 -3.74
N GLY A 51 -3.50 9.78 -5.07
CA GLY A 51 -4.63 9.37 -5.90
C GLY A 51 -5.12 7.95 -5.58
N LYS A 52 -4.21 7.01 -5.30
CA LYS A 52 -4.59 5.66 -4.85
C LYS A 52 -5.24 5.66 -3.47
N ILE A 53 -4.72 6.46 -2.53
CA ILE A 53 -5.31 6.62 -1.19
C ILE A 53 -6.74 7.16 -1.32
N GLN A 54 -6.94 8.21 -2.12
CA GLN A 54 -8.27 8.78 -2.39
C GLN A 54 -9.23 7.76 -2.99
N GLN A 55 -8.78 6.92 -3.92
CA GLN A 55 -9.61 5.84 -4.47
C GLN A 55 -10.02 4.83 -3.39
N LEU A 56 -9.10 4.44 -2.51
CA LEU A 56 -9.40 3.50 -1.42
C LEU A 56 -10.33 4.09 -0.36
N MET A 57 -10.21 5.39 -0.06
CA MET A 57 -11.07 6.06 0.92
C MET A 57 -12.47 6.34 0.37
N ASN A 58 -12.59 6.71 -0.91
CA ASN A 58 -13.87 7.08 -1.53
C ASN A 58 -14.61 5.88 -2.14
N ASN A 59 -13.95 4.74 -2.27
CA ASN A 59 -14.55 3.49 -2.73
C ASN A 59 -14.39 2.42 -1.63
N PRO A 60 -15.09 2.55 -0.48
CA PRO A 60 -15.15 1.47 0.48
C PRO A 60 -15.59 0.22 -0.27
N ALA A 61 -14.94 -0.91 0.02
CA ALA A 61 -15.36 -2.20 -0.52
C ALA A 61 -16.89 -2.32 -0.41
N PRO A 62 -17.58 -2.81 -1.45
CA PRO A 62 -19.03 -2.92 -1.40
C PRO A 62 -19.42 -3.60 -0.08
N GLN A 63 -20.34 -2.97 0.66
CA GLN A 63 -20.94 -3.56 1.85
C GLN A 63 -21.68 -4.87 1.54
N ASP A 64 -21.75 -5.24 0.26
CA ASP A 64 -22.21 -6.52 -0.29
C ASP A 64 -21.07 -7.54 -0.47
N ALA A 65 -19.98 -7.44 0.28
CA ALA A 65 -19.21 -8.64 0.57
C ALA A 65 -20.16 -9.55 1.36
N GLU A 66 -20.82 -10.46 0.63
CA GLU A 66 -21.62 -11.56 1.15
C GLU A 66 -20.96 -12.03 2.44
N PRO A 67 -21.62 -11.90 3.61
CA PRO A 67 -21.02 -12.27 4.87
C PRO A 67 -20.53 -13.70 4.70
N ALA A 68 -19.21 -13.90 4.87
CA ALA A 68 -18.58 -15.20 4.70
C ALA A 68 -19.46 -16.24 5.39
N GLU A 69 -20.02 -17.17 4.62
CA GLU A 69 -20.92 -18.20 5.12
C GLU A 69 -20.20 -18.99 6.22
N LEU A 70 -20.37 -18.55 7.46
CA LEU A 70 -20.01 -19.30 8.66
C LEU A 70 -21.15 -20.27 8.95
N ASP A 71 -21.47 -21.10 7.96
CA ASP A 71 -22.42 -22.22 8.08
C ASP A 71 -21.77 -23.44 8.74
N LEU A 72 -20.52 -23.31 9.21
CA LEU A 72 -19.81 -24.40 9.89
C LEU A 72 -20.37 -24.72 11.29
N PHE A 73 -21.17 -23.82 11.89
CA PHE A 73 -21.70 -23.98 13.24
C PHE A 73 -23.22 -23.88 13.38
N THR A 74 -23.96 -23.66 12.29
CA THR A 74 -25.44 -23.62 12.29
C THR A 74 -26.07 -25.01 12.48
N GLY A 75 -25.29 -26.08 12.30
CA GLY A 75 -25.70 -27.46 12.54
C GLY A 75 -25.58 -27.96 13.99
N LEU A 76 -25.10 -27.14 14.93
CA LEU A 76 -25.16 -27.50 16.35
C LEU A 76 -26.47 -26.95 16.92
N GLY A 77 -27.46 -27.85 17.04
CA GLY A 77 -28.73 -27.56 17.71
C GLY A 77 -28.51 -26.80 19.01
N SER A 78 -29.30 -25.75 19.22
CA SER A 78 -29.25 -24.87 20.39
C SER A 78 -29.63 -25.55 21.72
N ASP A 79 -29.86 -26.85 21.71
CA ASP A 79 -30.28 -27.61 22.88
C ASP A 79 -29.13 -28.30 23.64
N GLY A 80 -27.91 -28.31 23.09
CA GLY A 80 -26.77 -28.96 23.75
C GLY A 80 -27.04 -30.44 24.07
N THR A 81 -27.95 -31.10 23.34
CA THR A 81 -28.24 -32.51 23.56
C THR A 81 -27.49 -33.36 22.54
N ALA A 82 -26.61 -34.23 23.04
CA ALA A 82 -26.10 -35.35 22.27
C ALA A 82 -27.26 -36.32 22.00
N GLY A 83 -28.02 -36.08 20.95
CA GLY A 83 -29.10 -36.95 20.49
C GLY A 83 -28.54 -38.30 20.06
N ALA A 84 -28.87 -39.33 20.83
CA ALA A 84 -28.44 -40.72 20.70
C ALA A 84 -28.79 -41.35 19.33
N PRO A 85 -28.08 -42.41 18.87
CA PRO A 85 -28.32 -43.01 17.56
C PRO A 85 -29.70 -43.67 17.49
N GLU A 86 -30.49 -43.32 16.47
CA GLU A 86 -31.78 -43.96 16.23
C GLU A 86 -31.59 -45.45 15.87
N ALA A 87 -32.17 -46.31 16.70
CA ALA A 87 -32.20 -47.75 16.48
C ALA A 87 -33.15 -48.08 15.33
N GLY A 88 -32.61 -48.63 14.25
CA GLY A 88 -33.38 -49.14 13.12
C GLY A 88 -34.38 -50.22 13.56
N THR A 89 -35.66 -49.99 13.27
CA THR A 89 -36.67 -51.03 13.43
C THR A 89 -36.79 -51.79 12.12
N ARG A 90 -36.23 -53.01 12.09
CA ARG A 90 -36.58 -54.04 11.10
C ARG A 90 -38.02 -54.48 11.37
N GLN A 91 -38.90 -54.32 10.37
CA GLN A 91 -39.68 -55.41 9.79
C GLN A 91 -40.35 -54.94 8.50
#